data_AF-A0A126RDB2-F1
#
_entry.id   AF-A0A126RDB2-F1
#
_cell.length_a   1.000
_cell.length_b   1.000
_cell.length_c   1.000
_cell.angle_alpha   90.00
_cell.angle_beta   90.00
_cell.angle_gamma   90.00
#
_symmetry.space_group_name_H-M   'P 1'
#
loop_
_entity.id
_entity.type
_entity.pdbx_description
1 polymer ?
#
loop_
_entity_poly.entity_id
_entity_poly.type
_entity_poly.pdbx_seq_one_letter_code
_entity_poly.pdbx_strand_id
1 'polypeptide(L)' 'MEAHMDLNQFYFQHQISLMRAAGATSEPTRMKHLNVAEVVSEQIFDFLTSRGAAASASWIAGSDQRCLPTCSAGSVSA' A
#
# COMPACT_ATOMS: atom_id res chain seq x y z
N MET A 1 22.79 -1.48 19.91
CA MET A 1 22.66 -1.96 18.53
C MET A 1 21.25 -2.52 18.40
N GLU A 2 20.31 -1.66 18.05
CA GLU A 2 18.97 -2.03 17.60
C GLU A 2 18.72 -1.02 16.48
N ALA A 3 18.73 -1.47 15.24
CA ALA A 3 18.21 -0.67 14.15
C ALA A 3 16.70 -0.62 14.39
N HIS A 4 16.27 0.27 15.26
CA HIS A 4 14.87 0.54 15.52
C HIS A 4 14.34 1.07 14.19
N MET A 5 13.79 0.19 13.36
CA MET A 5 13.13 0.59 12.12
C MET A 5 12.12 1.67 12.52
N ASP A 6 12.34 2.86 11.99
CA ASP A 6 11.48 4.01 12.25
C ASP A 6 10.25 3.84 11.39
N LEU A 7 9.09 4.21 11.94
CA LEU A 7 7.82 4.16 11.24
C LEU A 7 7.92 4.89 9.88
N ASN A 8 8.69 5.98 9.82
CA ASN A 8 8.95 6.73 8.58
C ASN A 8 9.66 5.89 7.50
N GLN A 9 10.55 4.98 7.90
CA GLN A 9 11.22 4.09 6.96
C GLN A 9 10.25 3.10 6.32
N PHE A 10 9.33 2.55 7.12
CA PHE A 10 8.26 1.70 6.57
C PHE A 10 7.33 2.49 5.64
N TYR A 11 6.91 3.70 6.04
CA TYR A 11 6.12 4.58 5.17
C TYR A 11 6.81 4.85 3.84
N PHE A 12 8.11 5.19 3.88
CA PHE A 12 8.90 5.44 2.68
C PHE A 12 8.94 4.20 1.76
N GLN A 13 9.22 3.02 2.32
CA GLN A 13 9.27 1.78 1.56
C GLN A 13 7.91 1.41 0.94
N HIS A 14 6.82 1.59 1.70
CA HIS A 14 5.46 1.39 1.23
C HIS A 14 5.14 2.29 0.04
N GLN A 15 5.37 3.62 0.19
CA GLN A 15 5.09 4.59 -0.87
C GLN A 15 5.91 4.34 -2.13
N ILE A 16 7.21 4.05 -2.00
CA ILE A 16 8.06 3.72 -3.16
C ILE A 16 7.55 2.47 -3.88
N SER A 17 7.08 1.46 -3.14
CA SER A 17 6.53 0.24 -3.73
C SER A 17 5.24 0.51 -4.50
N LEU A 18 4.35 1.34 -3.96
CA LEU A 18 3.15 1.79 -4.66
C LEU A 18 3.47 2.63 -5.92
N MET A 19 4.42 3.56 -5.83
CA MET A 19 4.85 4.36 -6.98
C MET A 19 5.42 3.48 -8.10
N ARG A 20 6.22 2.47 -7.74
CA ARG A 20 6.76 1.49 -8.70
C ARG A 20 5.67 0.61 -9.30
N ALA A 21 4.67 0.21 -8.52
CA ALA A 21 3.50 -0.50 -9.04
C ALA A 21 2.73 0.36 -10.06
N ALA A 22 2.47 1.62 -9.73
CA ALA A 22 1.79 2.56 -10.62
C ALA A 22 2.57 2.84 -11.92
N GLY A 23 3.90 2.85 -11.85
CA GLY A 23 4.79 3.03 -13.02
C GLY A 23 5.12 1.74 -13.79
N ALA A 24 4.63 0.58 -13.38
CA ALA A 24 4.97 -0.68 -14.02
C ALA A 24 4.23 -0.83 -15.36
N THR A 25 4.98 -1.16 -16.42
CA THR A 25 4.44 -1.35 -17.79
C THR A 25 3.85 -2.74 -18.03
N SER A 26 4.09 -3.68 -17.12
CA SER A 26 3.61 -5.06 -17.23
C SER A 26 2.90 -5.48 -15.95
N GLU A 27 1.82 -6.24 -16.10
CA GLU A 27 1.03 -6.76 -15.00
C GLU A 27 1.84 -7.60 -13.99
N PRO A 28 2.74 -8.52 -14.39
CA PRO A 28 3.55 -9.26 -13.42
C PRO A 28 4.47 -8.36 -12.58
N THR A 29 5.05 -7.33 -13.19
CA THR A 29 5.91 -6.37 -12.48
C THR A 29 5.09 -5.51 -11.52
N ARG A 30 3.88 -5.08 -11.93
CA ARG A 30 2.94 -4.36 -11.06
C ARG A 30 2.60 -5.19 -9.82
N MET A 31 2.23 -6.45 -10.02
CA MET A 31 1.88 -7.37 -8.94
C MET A 31 3.05 -7.62 -7.99
N LYS A 32 4.28 -7.75 -8.51
CA LYS A 32 5.48 -7.87 -7.66
C LYS A 32 5.64 -6.67 -6.72
N HIS A 33 5.41 -5.45 -7.21
CA HIS A 33 5.52 -4.25 -6.39
C HIS A 33 4.37 -4.11 -5.39
N LEU A 34 3.15 -4.51 -5.77
CA LEU A 34 2.00 -4.55 -4.86
C LEU A 34 2.21 -5.54 -3.73
N ASN A 35 2.73 -6.74 -4.01
CA ASN A 35 3.03 -7.73 -2.98
C ASN A 35 4.08 -7.21 -1.97
N VAL A 36 5.07 -6.43 -2.42
CA VAL A 36 6.01 -5.78 -1.52
C VAL A 36 5.32 -4.70 -0.68
N ALA A 37 4.44 -3.90 -1.28
CA ALA A 37 3.67 -2.89 -0.53
C ALA A 37 2.79 -3.55 0.54
N GLU A 38 2.14 -4.67 0.22
CA GLU A 38 1.31 -5.44 1.16
C GLU A 38 2.13 -5.93 2.36
N VAL A 39 3.29 -6.56 2.14
CA VAL A 39 4.18 -6.99 3.23
C VAL A 39 4.60 -5.82 4.12
N VAL A 40 4.90 -4.65 3.54
CA VAL A 40 5.27 -3.47 4.34
C VAL A 40 4.06 -2.93 5.13
N SER A 41 2.84 -2.99 4.57
CA SER A 41 1.63 -2.59 5.27
C SER A 41 1.35 -3.45 6.51
N GLU A 42 1.60 -4.76 6.42
CA GLU A 42 1.51 -5.68 7.56
C GLU A 42 2.55 -5.34 8.63
N GLN A 43 3.79 -5.05 8.23
CA GLN A 43 4.83 -4.64 9.17
C GLN A 43 4.50 -3.33 9.89
N ILE A 44 3.86 -2.38 9.20
CA ILE A 44 3.39 -1.14 9.82
C ILE A 44 2.24 -1.41 10.78
N PHE A 45 1.30 -2.27 10.39
CA PHE A 45 0.21 -2.71 11.25
C PHE A 45 0.75 -3.31 12.56
N ASP A 46 1.68 -4.27 12.47
CA ASP A 46 2.27 -4.94 13.63
C ASP A 46 3.02 -3.94 14.52
N PHE A 47 3.79 -3.03 13.91
CA PHE A 47 4.52 -1.99 14.63
C PHE A 47 3.57 -1.07 15.40
N LEU A 48 2.52 -0.55 14.75
CA LEU A 48 1.55 0.34 15.38
C LEU A 48 0.74 -0.38 16.46
N THR A 49 0.36 -1.63 16.23
CA THR A 49 -0.34 -2.48 17.19
C THR A 49 0.51 -2.75 18.43
N SER A 50 1.80 -3.06 18.25
CA SER A 50 2.74 -3.26 19.37
C SER A 50 2.88 -2.03 20.27
N ARG A 51 2.57 -0.83 19.76
CA ARG A 51 2.60 0.44 20.48
C ARG A 51 1.22 0.92 20.96
N GLY A 52 0.17 0.11 20.78
CA GLY A 52 -1.20 0.49 21.13
C GLY A 52 -1.75 1.66 20.31
N ALA A 53 -1.18 1.93 19.13
CA ALA A 53 -1.59 3.05 18.31
C ALA A 53 -2.88 2.70 17.56
N ALA A 54 -3.95 3.47 17.78
CA ALA A 54 -5.24 3.30 17.09
C ALA A 54 -5.13 3.39 15.56
N ALA A 55 -4.08 4.04 15.05
CA ALA A 55 -3.80 4.13 13.62
C ALA A 55 -3.51 2.77 12.96
N SER A 56 -3.19 1.71 13.72
CA SER A 56 -2.95 0.37 13.15
C SER A 56 -4.14 -0.12 12.32
N ALA A 57 -5.38 0.10 12.77
CA ALA A 57 -6.59 -0.38 12.07
C ALA A 57 -6.72 0.14 10.62
N SER A 58 -6.16 1.32 10.31
CA SER A 58 -6.20 1.88 8.95
C SER A 58 -5.34 1.11 7.93
N TRP A 59 -4.38 0.30 8.41
CA TRP A 59 -3.48 -0.47 7.57
C TRP A 59 -4.04 -1.82 7.14
N ILE A 60 -5.05 -2.34 7.83
CA ILE A 60 -5.77 -3.57 7.44
C ILE A 60 -6.70 -3.31 6.23
N ALA A 61 -7.16 -2.08 6.05
CA ALA A 61 -8.21 -1.73 5.07
C ALA A 61 -7.73 -1.63 3.60
N GLY A 62 -6.42 -1.80 3.33
CA GLY A 62 -5.84 -1.63 1.99
C GLY A 62 -6.03 -2.83 1.05
N SER A 63 -6.31 -4.02 1.57
CA SER A 63 -6.39 -5.26 0.77
C SER A 63 -7.69 -5.41 -0.02
N ASP A 64 -8.69 -4.55 0.22
CA ASP A 64 -10.05 -4.67 -0.32
C ASP A 64 -10.39 -3.66 -1.43
N GLN A 65 -9.39 -3.01 -2.05
CA GLN A 65 -9.59 -2.20 -3.27
C GLN A 65 -9.53 -3.02 -4.56
N ARG A 66 -9.80 -4.33 -4.50
CA ARG A 66 -9.88 -5.19 -5.69
C ARG A 66 -11.24 -5.26 -6.37
N CYS A 67 -12.22 -4.46 -5.95
CA CYS A 67 -13.46 -4.30 -6.70
C CYS A 67 -14.00 -2.88 -6.57
N LEU A 68 -13.91 -2.08 -7.64
CA LEU A 68 -14.96 -1.20 -8.20
C LEU A 68 -14.47 -0.59 -9.54
N PRO A 69 -15.38 -0.23 -10.46
CA PRO A 69 -15.61 -0.98 -11.69
C PRO A 69 -14.99 -0.31 -12.92
N THR A 70 -14.89 -1.11 -13.98
CA THR A 70 -14.63 -0.72 -15.37
C THR A 70 -15.18 0.66 -15.75
N CYS A 71 -14.29 1.45 -16.37
CA CYS A 71 -14.52 2.57 -17.28
C CYS A 71 -16.01 2.81 -17.61
N SER A 72 -16.67 3.74 -16.93
CA SER A 72 -17.86 4.36 -17.51
C SER A 72 -17.38 5.38 -18.54
N ALA A 73 -17.66 5.06 -19.79
CA ALA A 73 -17.47 5.91 -20.95
C ALA A 73 -18.00 7.32 -20.71
N GLY A 74 -17.35 8.29 -21.34
CA GLY A 74 -17.65 9.70 -21.18
C GLY A 74 -19.09 10.06 -21.47
N SER A 75 -19.61 10.98 -20.66
CA SER A 75 -20.70 11.86 -21.05
C SER A 75 -20.13 13.27 -21.09
N VAL A 76 -19.77 13.72 -22.30
CA VAL A 76 -19.67 15.14 -22.61
C VAL A 76 -21.12 15.59 -22.84
N SER A 77 -21.66 16.42 -21.95
CA SER A 77 -22.91 17.12 -22.24
C SER A 77 -22.59 18.38 -23.05
N ALA A 78 -23.26 18.48 -24.20
CA ALA A 78 -23.35 19.64 -25.06
C ALA A 78 -24.08 20.81 -24.38
#